data_AF-A0A1Q7WZK9-F1
#
_entry.id   AF-A0A1Q7WZK9-F1
#
_cell.length_a   1.000
_cell.length_b   1.000
_cell.length_c   1.000
_cell.angle_alpha   90.00
_cell.angle_beta   90.00
_cell.angle_gamma   90.00
#
_symmetry.space_group_name_H-M   'P 1'
#
loop_
_entity.id
_entity.type
_entity.pdbx_description
1 polymer ?
#
loop_
_entity_poly.entity_id
_entity_poly.type
_entity_poly.pdbx_seq_one_letter_code
_entity_poly.pdbx_strand_id
1 'polypeptide(L)'
;MSDDGSDNRQASTQFHYHLELTPAQLKIAHTALRSLLDDFGHDQREVLRTIHEVLNKLPDEHAIRAIQLDQETERQLKASDASGEEPPTAA
;
A
#
# COMPACT_ATOMS: atom_id res chain seq x y z
N MET A 1 45.72 23.55 10.08
CA MET A 1 44.91 23.09 8.93
C MET A 1 43.86 22.18 9.52
N SER A 2 42.69 22.73 9.78
CA SER A 2 41.58 22.04 10.43
C SER A 2 40.43 22.08 9.44
N ASP A 3 40.01 20.90 8.97
CA ASP A 3 38.70 20.71 8.36
C ASP A 3 38.34 19.23 8.58
N ASP A 4 38.03 18.91 9.84
CA ASP A 4 37.31 17.69 10.22
C ASP A 4 35.82 17.99 10.04
N GLY A 5 35.39 17.97 8.78
CA GLY A 5 34.09 18.47 8.34
C GLY A 5 33.30 17.45 7.54
N SER A 6 33.25 16.19 7.96
CA SER A 6 32.44 15.18 7.28
C SER A 6 31.81 14.14 8.23
N ASP A 7 31.32 14.61 9.36
CA ASP A 7 30.25 13.96 10.12
C ASP A 7 28.90 14.43 9.52
N ASN A 8 28.41 13.80 8.45
CA ASN A 8 26.96 13.88 8.10
C ASN A 8 26.46 12.88 7.02
N ARG A 9 27.08 11.71 6.81
CA ARG A 9 26.56 10.71 5.83
C ARG A 9 25.71 9.61 6.44
N GLN A 10 25.14 9.84 7.61
CA GLN A 10 24.03 9.02 8.09
C GLN A 10 22.76 9.47 7.36
N ALA A 11 22.62 9.00 6.11
CA ALA A 11 21.35 9.07 5.39
C ALA A 11 20.31 8.34 6.25
N SER A 12 19.49 9.12 6.96
CA SER A 12 18.36 8.63 7.70
C SER A 12 17.52 7.77 6.75
N THR A 13 17.40 6.48 7.04
CA THR A 13 16.39 5.63 6.39
C THR A 13 15.04 6.03 6.96
N GLN A 14 14.65 7.28 6.72
CA GLN A 14 13.39 7.84 7.17
C GLN A 14 12.33 7.34 6.19
N PHE A 15 11.48 6.42 6.66
CA PHE A 15 10.28 6.06 5.93
C PHE A 15 9.36 7.28 5.89
N HIS A 16 9.40 8.03 4.78
CA HIS A 16 8.65 9.29 4.64
C HIS A 16 7.15 9.07 4.42
N TYR A 17 6.73 7.85 4.07
CA TYR A 17 5.34 7.55 3.72
C TYR A 17 4.92 6.18 4.25
N HIS A 18 3.77 6.14 4.93
CA HIS A 18 3.05 4.92 5.29
C HIS A 18 1.76 4.88 4.47
N LEU A 19 1.46 3.74 3.86
CA LEU A 19 0.28 3.56 3.03
C LEU A 19 -0.68 2.63 3.76
N GLU A 20 -1.79 3.19 4.24
CA GLU A 20 -2.91 2.44 4.81
C GLU A 20 -3.80 1.94 3.67
N LEU A 21 -4.01 0.63 3.60
CA LEU A 21 -4.88 0.01 2.61
C LEU A 21 -5.97 -0.78 3.32
N THR A 22 -7.23 -0.54 2.95
CA THR A 22 -8.31 -1.45 3.34
C THR A 22 -8.10 -2.81 2.69
N PRO A 23 -8.66 -3.91 3.24
CA PRO A 23 -8.50 -5.24 2.63
C PRO A 23 -8.90 -5.26 1.14
N ALA A 24 -9.97 -4.55 0.76
CA ALA A 24 -10.39 -4.44 -0.64
C ALA A 24 -9.33 -3.74 -1.50
N GLN A 25 -8.81 -2.59 -1.04
CA GLN A 25 -7.77 -1.85 -1.74
C GLN A 25 -6.48 -2.67 -1.86
N LEU A 26 -6.13 -3.42 -0.82
CA LEU A 26 -4.97 -4.31 -0.81
C LEU A 26 -5.10 -5.41 -1.88
N LYS A 27 -6.26 -6.05 -1.97
CA LYS A 27 -6.54 -7.06 -3.01
C LYS A 27 -6.49 -6.47 -4.42
N ILE A 28 -7.04 -5.27 -4.62
CA ILE A 28 -6.99 -4.55 -5.90
C ILE A 28 -5.54 -4.24 -6.27
N ALA A 29 -4.77 -3.64 -5.36
CA ALA A 29 -3.39 -3.26 -5.59
C ALA A 29 -2.51 -4.47 -5.94
N HIS A 30 -2.61 -5.55 -5.16
CA HIS A 30 -1.88 -6.79 -5.43
C HIS A 30 -2.24 -7.37 -6.82
N THR A 31 -3.53 -7.42 -7.16
CA THR A 31 -3.99 -7.97 -8.45
C THR A 31 -3.52 -7.10 -9.61
N ALA A 32 -3.63 -5.78 -9.52
CA ALA A 32 -3.18 -4.85 -10.53
C ALA A 32 -1.66 -4.94 -10.75
N LEU A 33 -0.86 -5.04 -9.68
CA LEU A 33 0.58 -5.23 -9.78
C LEU A 33 0.95 -6.56 -10.44
N ARG A 34 0.18 -7.62 -10.20
CA ARG A 34 0.40 -8.92 -10.86
C ARG A 34 0.07 -8.84 -12.35
N SER A 35 -1.09 -8.27 -12.72
CA SER A 35 -1.45 -8.07 -14.13
C SER A 35 -0.41 -7.20 -14.85
N LEU A 36 0.05 -6.13 -14.20
CA LEU A 36 1.09 -5.28 -14.73
C LEU A 36 2.42 -6.03 -14.93
N LEU A 37 2.78 -6.95 -14.02
CA LEU A 37 3.95 -7.80 -14.17
C LEU A 37 3.84 -8.71 -15.40
N ASP A 38 2.67 -9.30 -15.60
CA ASP A 38 2.38 -10.22 -16.71
C ASP A 38 2.41 -9.52 -18.08
N ASP A 39 2.12 -8.21 -18.12
CA ASP A 39 2.14 -7.39 -19.34
C ASP A 39 3.55 -6.96 -19.78
N PHE A 40 4.57 -7.10 -18.92
CA PHE A 40 5.93 -6.68 -19.24
C PHE A 40 6.76 -7.76 -19.96
N GLY A 41 7.41 -7.36 -21.06
CA GLY A 41 8.41 -8.17 -21.77
C GLY A 41 9.81 -8.15 -21.13
N HIS A 42 10.77 -8.87 -21.74
CA HIS A 42 12.12 -9.08 -21.18
C HIS A 42 13.01 -7.84 -21.04
N ASP A 43 12.69 -6.72 -21.70
CA ASP A 43 13.55 -5.53 -21.73
C ASP A 43 13.39 -4.62 -20.50
N GLN A 44 12.37 -4.80 -19.66
CA GLN A 44 12.07 -3.89 -18.54
C GLN A 44 12.52 -4.43 -17.18
N ARG A 45 13.78 -4.89 -17.09
CA ARG A 45 14.33 -5.56 -15.90
C ARG A 45 14.24 -4.73 -14.61
N GLU A 46 14.44 -3.42 -14.68
CA GLU A 46 14.37 -2.55 -13.49
C GLU A 46 12.93 -2.36 -12.98
N VAL A 47 11.96 -2.25 -13.89
CA VAL A 47 10.54 -2.12 -13.55
C VAL A 47 10.04 -3.43 -12.93
N LEU A 48 10.34 -4.57 -13.57
CA LEU A 48 10.03 -5.89 -13.04
C LEU A 48 10.59 -6.07 -11.63
N ARG A 49 11.86 -5.72 -11.42
CA ARG A 49 12.50 -5.77 -10.09
C ARG A 49 11.74 -4.93 -9.08
N THR A 50 11.39 -3.69 -9.43
CA THR A 50 10.65 -2.79 -8.54
C THR A 50 9.28 -3.37 -8.17
N ILE A 51 8.54 -3.92 -9.13
CA ILE A 51 7.24 -4.56 -8.88
C ILE A 51 7.39 -5.76 -7.96
N HIS A 52 8.41 -6.60 -8.17
CA HIS A 52 8.73 -7.71 -7.26
C HIS A 52 9.07 -7.23 -5.84
N GLU A 53 9.85 -6.16 -5.70
CA GLU A 53 10.17 -5.56 -4.40
C GLU A 53 8.92 -5.02 -3.69
N VAL A 54 7.96 -4.46 -4.43
CA VAL A 54 6.67 -4.03 -3.88
C VAL A 54 5.81 -5.24 -3.48
N LEU A 55 5.66 -6.23 -4.35
CA LEU A 55 4.87 -7.44 -4.07
C LEU A 55 5.41 -8.20 -2.85
N ASN A 56 6.73 -8.23 -2.64
CA ASN A 56 7.35 -8.83 -1.45
C ASN A 56 7.04 -8.10 -0.14
N LYS A 57 6.58 -6.84 -0.19
CA LYS A 57 6.12 -6.09 0.99
C LYS A 57 4.63 -6.31 1.27
N LEU A 58 3.89 -6.88 0.32
CA LEU A 58 2.47 -7.20 0.48
C LEU A 58 2.30 -8.61 1.07
N PRO A 59 1.12 -8.92 1.66
CA PRO A 59 0.80 -10.27 2.09
C PRO A 59 0.83 -11.26 0.93
N ASP A 60 1.00 -12.54 1.27
CA ASP A 60 1.04 -13.61 0.28
C ASP A 60 -0.28 -13.79 -0.47
N GLU A 61 -0.21 -14.55 -1.56
CA GLU A 61 -1.34 -14.78 -2.43
C GLU A 61 -2.53 -15.43 -1.71
N HIS A 62 -2.28 -16.29 -0.72
CA HIS A 62 -3.32 -16.95 0.04
C HIS A 62 -4.09 -15.95 0.91
N ALA A 63 -3.39 -15.05 1.59
CA ALA A 63 -3.98 -13.97 2.36
C ALA A 63 -4.80 -13.02 1.47
N ILE A 64 -4.28 -12.66 0.30
CA ILE A 64 -4.99 -11.80 -0.65
C ILE A 64 -6.24 -12.49 -1.21
N ARG A 65 -6.17 -13.78 -1.55
CA ARG A 65 -7.31 -14.53 -2.09
C ARG A 65 -8.44 -14.68 -1.08
N ALA A 66 -8.13 -14.78 0.21
CA ALA A 66 -9.12 -14.88 1.28
C ALA A 66 -10.01 -13.63 1.42
N ILE A 67 -9.56 -12.47 0.93
CA ILE A 67 -10.32 -11.21 1.00
C ILE A 67 -11.53 -11.27 0.08
N GLN A 68 -12.73 -11.12 0.64
CA GLN A 68 -14.00 -11.06 -0.11
C GLN A 68 -14.34 -9.61 -0.45
N LEU A 69 -14.22 -9.23 -1.73
CA LEU A 69 -14.39 -7.85 -2.20
C LEU A 69 -15.80 -7.30 -1.96
N ASP A 70 -16.83 -8.09 -2.27
CA ASP A 70 -18.23 -7.67 -2.12
C ASP A 70 -18.53 -7.35 -0.65
N GLN A 71 -18.13 -8.25 0.26
CA GLN A 71 -18.33 -8.08 1.70
C GLN A 71 -17.56 -6.89 2.25
N GLU A 72 -16.35 -6.65 1.77
CA GLU A 72 -15.49 -5.55 2.25
C GLU A 72 -15.96 -4.18 1.73
N THR A 73 -16.46 -4.14 0.51
CA THR A 73 -17.03 -2.92 -0.09
C THR A 73 -18.32 -2.53 0.64
N GLU A 74 -19.19 -3.51 0.92
CA GLU A 74 -20.40 -3.30 1.73
C GLU A 74 -20.08 -2.79 3.15
N ARG A 75 -19.03 -3.31 3.79
CA ARG A 75 -18.57 -2.80 5.10
C ARG A 75 -18.10 -1.36 5.01
N GLN A 76 -17.33 -1.02 3.98
CA GLN A 76 -16.85 0.36 3.78
C GLN A 76 -17.99 1.33 3.51
N LEU A 77 -18.99 0.93 2.70
CA LEU A 77 -20.22 1.69 2.48
C LEU A 77 -20.94 1.95 3.81
N LYS A 78 -21.17 0.90 4.61
CA LYS A 78 -21.81 1.03 5.93
C LYS A 78 -21.00 1.88 6.92
N ALA A 79 -19.67 1.77 6.91
CA ALA A 79 -18.79 2.58 7.76
C ALA A 79 -18.80 4.07 7.37
N SER A 80 -19.02 4.35 6.08
CA SER A 80 -19.16 5.71 5.56
C SER A 80 -20.51 6.31 5.96
N ASP A 81 -21.60 5.54 5.90
CA ASP A 81 -22.93 5.96 6.35
C ASP A 81 -22.98 6.26 7.87
N ALA A 82 -22.31 5.44 8.68
CA ALA A 82 -22.29 5.60 10.14
C ALA A 82 -21.46 6.81 10.62
N SER A 83 -20.57 7.37 9.78
CA SER A 83 -19.79 8.56 10.12
C SER A 83 -20.52 9.88 9.85
N GLY A 84 -21.76 9.83 9.32
CA GLY A 84 -22.60 11.00 9.01
C GLY A 84 -23.62 11.39 10.08
N GLU A 85 -23.85 10.57 11.10
CA GLU A 85 -24.79 10.86 12.19
C GLU A 85 -24.05 11.37 13.44
N GLU A 86 -23.65 12.64 13.43
CA GLU A 86 -23.52 13.39 14.68
C GLU A 86 -24.91 13.46 15.34
N PRO A 87 -25.06 13.09 16.63
CA PRO A 87 -26.31 13.29 17.34
C PRO A 87 -26.59 14.79 17.41
N PRO A 88 -27.86 15.24 17.27
CA PRO A 88 -28.19 16.63 17.52
C PRO A 88 -27.81 16.92 18.97
N THR A 89 -26.78 17.73 19.18
CA THR A 89 -26.49 18.32 20.49
C THR A 89 -27.66 19.22 20.81
N ALA A 90 -28.64 18.64 21.49
CA ALA A 90 -29.73 19.33 22.15
C ALA A 90 -29.33 19.49 23.63
N ALA A 91 -28.88 20.69 23.99
CA ALA A 91 -29.02 21.28 25.32
C ALA A 91 -28.65 22.76 25.29
#